data_AF-A0A1E7L2X2-F1
#
_entry.id   AF-A0A1E7L2X2-F1
#
_cell.length_a   1.000
_cell.length_b   1.000
_cell.length_c   1.000
_cell.angle_alpha   90.00
_cell.angle_beta   90.00
_cell.angle_gamma   90.00
#
_symmetry.space_group_name_H-M   'P 1'
#
loop_
_entity.id
_entity.type
_entity.pdbx_description
1 polymer ?
#
loop_
_entity_poly.entity_id
_entity_poly.type
_entity_poly.pdbx_seq_one_letter_code
_entity_poly.pdbx_strand_id
1 'polypeptide(L)'
;MGREVRRVPLDFDWPLSKTWDGFLMPDRYDEDKCPDCKNGYSPQAQNLLDLWYGRLPFNPQSTGSTPLRHDTPAVRAFAERNVSRAPEFYGTGEAAIVREGQRLADLWNRSWSHHLTQDDVNALVDAGRLMDFTHTWSREGGWQAIDPPVVPTAEQVNEWSLGGFGHDGINTGVVIRARCEREGFNEVCPTCQGHSTLEKYPGQRAEAEAWEATGPPEGEGWQLWETVTEGSPISPVFASADALADWMSDPERGDQWVPAETARKFIDEGWAPTGIGSPARGYVSGVEAVGWRES
;
A
#
# COMPACT_ATOMS: atom_id res chain seq x y z
N MET A 1 11.79 3.43 3.83
CA MET A 1 11.18 4.52 4.62
C MET A 1 11.66 4.40 6.06
N GLY A 2 12.28 5.45 6.58
CA GLY A 2 13.02 5.41 7.85
C GLY A 2 13.82 6.69 8.12
N ARG A 3 14.70 6.64 9.10
CA ARG A 3 15.69 7.67 9.42
C ARG A 3 17.08 7.16 9.10
N GLU A 4 17.96 8.04 8.68
CA GLU A 4 19.33 7.70 8.33
C GLU A 4 20.31 8.80 8.73
N VAL A 5 21.55 8.42 9.00
CA VAL A 5 22.64 9.34 9.28
C VAL A 5 23.45 9.55 8.00
N ARG A 6 23.57 10.81 7.57
CA ARG A 6 24.40 11.18 6.42
C ARG A 6 25.59 12.03 6.84
N ARG A 7 26.64 11.93 6.02
CA ARG A 7 27.86 12.72 6.13
C ARG A 7 27.84 13.83 5.08
N VAL A 8 27.86 15.09 5.52
CA VAL A 8 27.72 16.29 4.67
C VAL A 8 28.76 17.36 5.05
N PRO A 9 29.07 18.34 4.19
CA PRO A 9 29.96 19.46 4.57
C PRO A 9 29.50 20.16 5.85
N LEU A 10 30.44 20.62 6.67
CA LEU A 10 30.12 21.31 7.94
C LEU A 10 29.36 22.61 7.73
N ASP A 11 29.52 23.22 6.56
CA ASP A 11 28.82 24.42 6.09
C ASP A 11 27.61 24.10 5.20
N PHE A 12 27.17 22.84 5.15
CA PHE A 12 25.99 22.44 4.39
C PHE A 12 24.73 23.09 4.98
N ASP A 13 24.19 24.06 4.25
CA ASP A 13 23.06 24.90 4.65
C ASP A 13 21.84 24.61 3.76
N TRP A 14 21.24 23.43 3.94
CA TRP A 14 19.96 23.08 3.32
C TRP A 14 18.82 23.25 4.32
N PRO A 15 17.66 23.82 3.92
CA PRO A 15 16.54 24.00 4.83
C PRO A 15 16.05 22.68 5.44
N LEU A 16 15.83 22.67 6.75
CA LEU A 16 15.28 21.51 7.45
C LEU A 16 13.88 21.17 6.94
N SER A 17 13.58 19.87 6.88
CA SER A 17 12.31 19.32 6.40
C SER A 17 11.97 19.69 4.95
N LYS A 18 12.95 20.17 4.18
CA LYS A 18 12.83 20.37 2.73
C LYS A 18 13.52 19.24 2.01
N THR A 19 12.82 18.57 1.10
CA THR A 19 13.40 17.52 0.24
C THR A 19 14.64 18.03 -0.47
N TRP A 20 15.68 17.21 -0.53
CA TRP A 20 16.88 17.54 -1.29
C TRP A 20 16.60 17.47 -2.79
N ASP A 21 16.89 18.55 -3.53
CA ASP A 21 16.55 18.64 -4.95
C ASP A 21 17.21 17.54 -5.79
N GLY A 22 18.36 17.00 -5.37
CA GLY A 22 19.00 15.88 -6.07
C GLY A 22 18.21 14.56 -6.00
N PHE A 23 17.22 14.45 -5.11
CA PHE A 23 16.28 13.34 -5.05
C PHE A 23 15.00 13.59 -5.85
N LEU A 24 14.78 14.83 -6.32
CA LEU A 24 13.62 15.18 -7.13
C LEU A 24 13.95 14.98 -8.61
N MET A 25 13.13 14.16 -9.27
CA MET A 25 13.20 14.01 -10.71
C MET A 25 12.88 15.37 -11.37
N PRO A 26 13.71 15.87 -12.30
CA PRO A 26 13.47 17.17 -12.94
C PRO A 26 12.13 17.28 -13.67
N ASP A 27 11.44 18.42 -13.57
CA ASP A 27 10.15 18.72 -14.23
C ASP A 27 10.16 18.50 -15.76
N ARG A 28 11.34 18.52 -16.41
CA ARG A 28 11.47 18.19 -17.84
C ARG A 28 11.03 16.76 -18.19
N TYR A 29 10.92 15.91 -17.18
CA TYR A 29 10.43 14.54 -17.29
C TYR A 29 8.94 14.41 -17.00
N ASP A 30 8.26 15.48 -16.55
CA ASP A 30 6.81 15.47 -16.44
C ASP A 30 6.18 15.31 -17.81
N GLU A 31 5.24 14.38 -17.91
CA GLU A 31 4.48 14.11 -19.12
C GLU A 31 3.15 14.87 -19.15
N ASP A 32 2.55 14.98 -20.33
CA ASP A 32 1.21 15.56 -20.46
C ASP A 32 0.15 14.50 -20.15
N LYS A 33 -0.93 14.88 -19.48
CA LYS A 33 -2.05 13.96 -19.22
C LYS A 33 -2.66 13.49 -20.53
N CYS A 34 -2.95 12.19 -20.62
CA CYS A 34 -3.67 11.65 -21.77
C CYS A 34 -5.07 12.28 -21.86
N PRO A 35 -5.48 12.83 -23.03
CA PRO A 35 -6.81 13.42 -23.17
C PRO A 35 -7.94 12.37 -23.20
N ASP A 36 -7.61 11.12 -23.51
CA ASP A 36 -8.60 10.08 -23.81
C ASP A 36 -8.85 9.11 -22.65
N CYS A 37 -8.07 9.18 -21.57
CA CYS A 37 -8.23 8.29 -20.42
C CYS A 37 -7.77 8.94 -19.12
N LYS A 38 -8.18 8.37 -17.99
CA LYS A 38 -7.82 8.88 -16.65
C LYS A 38 -6.63 8.18 -16.01
N ASN A 39 -6.41 6.92 -16.37
CA ASN A 39 -5.54 5.98 -15.64
C ASN A 39 -4.91 4.94 -16.58
N GLY A 40 -4.90 5.20 -17.89
CA GLY A 40 -4.32 4.29 -18.86
C GLY A 40 -5.26 3.19 -19.36
N TYR A 41 -6.44 3.00 -18.76
CA TYR A 41 -7.40 2.01 -19.25
C TYR A 41 -8.13 2.44 -20.52
N SER A 42 -8.49 1.46 -21.33
CA SER A 42 -9.47 1.63 -22.40
C SER A 42 -10.86 1.96 -21.81
N PRO A 43 -11.81 2.46 -22.62
CA PRO A 43 -13.17 2.69 -22.14
C PRO A 43 -13.83 1.45 -21.52
N GLN A 44 -13.58 0.26 -22.06
CA GLN A 44 -14.13 -0.98 -21.53
C GLN A 44 -13.47 -1.38 -20.20
N ALA A 45 -12.15 -1.33 -20.11
CA ALA A 45 -11.45 -1.62 -18.86
C ALA A 45 -11.82 -0.63 -17.75
N GLN A 46 -12.04 0.65 -18.10
CA GLN A 46 -12.55 1.64 -17.16
C GLN A 46 -13.98 1.31 -16.69
N ASN A 47 -14.86 0.85 -17.59
CA ASN A 47 -16.19 0.40 -17.20
C ASN A 47 -16.13 -0.77 -16.20
N LEU A 48 -15.28 -1.77 -16.47
CA LEU A 48 -15.05 -2.90 -15.58
C LEU A 48 -14.47 -2.47 -14.22
N LEU A 49 -13.54 -1.52 -14.20
CA LEU A 49 -13.01 -0.93 -12.96
C LEU A 49 -14.11 -0.26 -12.13
N ASP A 50 -15.02 0.45 -12.79
CA ASP A 50 -16.11 1.12 -12.10
C ASP A 50 -17.19 0.13 -11.60
N LEU A 51 -17.41 -0.98 -12.28
CA LEU A 51 -18.22 -2.10 -11.78
C LEU A 51 -17.54 -2.81 -10.61
N TRP A 52 -16.23 -3.01 -10.67
CA TRP A 52 -15.43 -3.63 -9.61
C TRP A 52 -15.62 -2.94 -8.26
N TYR A 53 -15.49 -1.61 -8.22
CA TYR A 53 -15.64 -0.80 -7.01
C TYR A 53 -17.07 -0.30 -6.76
N GLY A 54 -18.06 -0.77 -7.52
CA GLY A 54 -19.46 -0.38 -7.37
C GLY A 54 -19.75 1.10 -7.60
N ARG A 55 -18.96 1.75 -8.46
CA ARG A 55 -19.20 3.11 -8.96
C ARG A 55 -20.24 3.13 -10.08
N LEU A 56 -20.43 2.00 -10.76
CA LEU A 56 -21.53 1.76 -11.68
C LEU A 56 -22.49 0.71 -11.11
N PRO A 57 -23.79 0.75 -11.48
CA PRO A 57 -24.73 -0.30 -11.11
C PRO A 57 -24.25 -1.66 -11.60
N PHE A 58 -24.12 -2.61 -10.67
CA PHE A 58 -23.74 -3.99 -10.94
C PHE A 58 -24.86 -4.92 -10.48
N ASN A 59 -25.07 -6.03 -11.21
CA ASN A 59 -26.00 -7.08 -10.83
C ASN A 59 -25.21 -8.38 -10.53
N PRO A 60 -25.21 -8.89 -9.29
CA PRO A 60 -24.57 -10.17 -8.93
C PRO A 60 -24.98 -11.34 -9.83
N GLN A 61 -26.23 -11.35 -10.29
CA GLN A 61 -26.74 -12.44 -11.11
C GLN A 61 -26.08 -12.47 -12.51
N SER A 62 -25.50 -11.35 -12.96
CA SER A 62 -24.75 -11.30 -14.23
C SER A 62 -23.47 -12.14 -14.22
N THR A 63 -22.96 -12.49 -13.04
CA THR A 63 -21.82 -13.39 -12.85
C THR A 63 -22.23 -14.76 -12.30
N GLY A 64 -23.53 -15.04 -12.26
CA GLY A 64 -24.08 -16.25 -11.65
C GLY A 64 -24.09 -16.24 -10.11
N SER A 65 -23.71 -15.12 -9.48
CA SER A 65 -23.76 -15.00 -8.02
C SER A 65 -25.18 -14.80 -7.50
N THR A 66 -25.48 -15.39 -6.35
CA THR A 66 -26.71 -15.08 -5.61
C THR A 66 -26.54 -13.75 -4.86
N PRO A 67 -27.47 -12.79 -4.98
CA PRO A 67 -27.41 -11.55 -4.22
C PRO A 67 -27.34 -11.82 -2.71
N LEU A 68 -26.43 -11.13 -2.04
CA LEU A 68 -26.25 -11.18 -0.60
C LEU A 68 -27.47 -10.59 0.11
N ARG A 69 -27.76 -11.11 1.30
CA ARG A 69 -28.82 -10.64 2.20
C ARG A 69 -28.22 -10.34 3.57
N HIS A 70 -28.96 -9.61 4.41
CA HIS A 70 -28.53 -9.31 5.77
C HIS A 70 -28.32 -10.57 6.63
N ASP A 71 -28.96 -11.70 6.29
CA ASP A 71 -28.84 -12.99 6.95
C ASP A 71 -27.84 -13.94 6.26
N THR A 72 -27.17 -13.52 5.18
CA THR A 72 -26.02 -14.26 4.64
C THR A 72 -24.96 -14.38 5.74
N PRO A 73 -24.44 -15.60 6.06
CA PRO A 73 -23.60 -15.82 7.24
C PRO A 73 -22.42 -14.85 7.38
N ALA A 74 -21.64 -14.66 6.32
CA ALA A 74 -20.50 -13.73 6.32
C ALA A 74 -20.92 -12.26 6.49
N VAL A 75 -22.05 -11.85 5.91
CA VAL A 75 -22.62 -10.50 6.07
C VAL A 75 -23.03 -10.26 7.51
N ARG A 76 -23.76 -11.22 8.09
CA ARG A 76 -24.21 -11.15 9.47
C ARG A 76 -23.03 -11.08 10.44
N ALA A 77 -22.02 -11.93 10.25
CA ALA A 77 -20.82 -11.94 11.09
C ALA A 77 -20.08 -10.59 11.05
N PHE A 78 -19.97 -9.97 9.88
CA PHE A 78 -19.35 -8.64 9.77
C PHE A 78 -20.19 -7.55 10.43
N ALA A 79 -21.52 -7.60 10.28
CA ALA A 79 -22.43 -6.68 10.93
C ALA A 79 -22.36 -6.77 12.46
N GLU A 80 -22.35 -7.99 13.01
CA GLU A 80 -22.17 -8.25 14.44
C GLU A 80 -20.83 -7.68 14.95
N ARG A 81 -19.76 -7.83 14.16
CA ARG A 81 -18.45 -7.25 14.47
C ARG A 81 -18.47 -5.72 14.48
N ASN A 82 -19.12 -5.08 13.51
CA ASN A 82 -19.22 -3.63 13.45
C ASN A 82 -20.02 -3.07 14.63
N VAL A 83 -21.20 -3.65 14.88
CA VAL A 83 -22.09 -3.26 15.99
C VAL A 83 -21.43 -3.42 17.35
N SER A 84 -20.69 -4.52 17.56
CA SER A 84 -19.98 -4.76 18.83
C SER A 84 -18.77 -3.83 19.04
N ARG A 85 -18.11 -3.38 17.96
CA ARG A 85 -16.92 -2.52 18.05
C ARG A 85 -17.24 -1.03 18.18
N ALA A 86 -18.38 -0.58 17.66
CA ALA A 86 -18.79 0.82 17.68
C ALA A 86 -20.30 0.98 17.96
N PRO A 87 -20.80 0.51 19.11
CA PRO A 87 -22.22 0.53 19.45
C PRO A 87 -22.80 1.95 19.52
N GLU A 88 -21.99 2.96 19.81
CA GLU A 88 -22.38 4.38 19.80
C GLU A 88 -22.73 4.90 18.41
N PHE A 89 -22.15 4.31 17.36
CA PHE A 89 -22.41 4.67 15.97
C PHE A 89 -23.53 3.80 15.37
N TYR A 90 -23.41 2.48 15.53
CA TYR A 90 -24.33 1.53 14.89
C TYR A 90 -25.59 1.25 15.72
N GLY A 91 -25.63 1.60 17.01
CA GLY A 91 -26.65 1.14 17.95
C GLY A 91 -26.35 -0.24 18.52
N THR A 92 -27.31 -0.85 19.22
CA THR A 92 -27.15 -2.16 19.86
C THR A 92 -28.33 -3.10 19.57
N GLY A 93 -28.09 -4.41 19.75
CA GLY A 93 -29.11 -5.46 19.60
C GLY A 93 -29.41 -5.87 18.15
N GLU A 94 -30.34 -6.82 17.99
CA GLU A 94 -30.66 -7.47 16.70
C GLU A 94 -31.09 -6.48 15.61
N ALA A 95 -31.86 -5.45 15.97
CA ALA A 95 -32.30 -4.45 15.00
C ALA A 95 -31.13 -3.64 14.42
N ALA A 96 -30.08 -3.38 15.21
CA ALA A 96 -28.87 -2.73 14.71
C ALA A 96 -28.07 -3.66 13.78
N ILE A 97 -27.97 -4.95 14.14
CA ILE A 97 -27.29 -5.98 13.34
C ILE A 97 -27.99 -6.15 11.98
N VAL A 98 -29.32 -6.30 11.95
CA VAL A 98 -30.08 -6.45 10.70
C VAL A 98 -29.95 -5.22 9.80
N ARG A 99 -30.01 -4.01 10.38
CA ARG A 99 -29.83 -2.76 9.61
C ARG A 99 -28.43 -2.67 9.00
N GLU A 100 -27.40 -2.96 9.79
CA GLU A 100 -26.02 -2.94 9.29
C GLU A 100 -25.78 -4.04 8.26
N GLY A 101 -26.31 -5.25 8.49
CA GLY A 101 -26.25 -6.35 7.54
C GLY A 101 -26.92 -5.99 6.21
N GLN A 102 -28.07 -5.32 6.22
CA GLN A 102 -28.71 -4.85 4.99
C GLN A 102 -27.86 -3.81 4.27
N ARG A 103 -27.30 -2.84 5.00
CA ARG A 103 -26.41 -1.81 4.42
C ARG A 103 -25.17 -2.43 3.77
N LEU A 104 -24.56 -3.44 4.42
CA LEU A 104 -23.41 -4.17 3.90
C LEU A 104 -23.78 -4.99 2.67
N ALA A 105 -24.89 -5.74 2.71
CA ALA A 105 -25.39 -6.49 1.56
C ALA A 105 -25.64 -5.57 0.36
N ASP A 106 -26.29 -4.42 0.56
CA ASP A 106 -26.55 -3.45 -0.52
C ASP A 106 -25.25 -2.81 -1.06
N LEU A 107 -24.25 -2.62 -0.20
CA LEU A 107 -22.94 -2.14 -0.63
C LEU A 107 -22.23 -3.19 -1.48
N TRP A 108 -22.12 -4.42 -0.99
CA TRP A 108 -21.35 -5.47 -1.64
C TRP A 108 -22.03 -6.02 -2.90
N ASN A 109 -23.36 -6.08 -2.92
CA ASN A 109 -24.13 -6.44 -4.13
C ASN A 109 -23.91 -5.48 -5.31
N ARG A 110 -23.42 -4.26 -5.06
CA ARG A 110 -23.09 -3.30 -6.12
C ARG A 110 -21.66 -3.40 -6.61
N SER A 111 -20.82 -4.24 -6.04
CA SER A 111 -19.40 -4.33 -6.38
C SER A 111 -19.07 -5.70 -6.95
N TRP A 112 -18.58 -5.75 -8.19
CA TRP A 112 -18.19 -7.01 -8.83
C TRP A 112 -17.09 -7.74 -8.04
N SER A 113 -16.26 -7.05 -7.26
CA SER A 113 -15.24 -7.64 -6.40
C SER A 113 -15.74 -8.66 -5.36
N HIS A 114 -17.06 -8.74 -5.11
CA HIS A 114 -17.68 -9.71 -4.20
C HIS A 114 -18.49 -10.79 -4.93
N HIS A 115 -18.44 -10.77 -6.26
CA HIS A 115 -19.29 -11.55 -7.14
C HIS A 115 -18.49 -12.03 -8.36
N LEU A 116 -17.28 -12.53 -8.13
CA LEU A 116 -16.42 -13.08 -9.16
C LEU A 116 -17.02 -14.34 -9.78
N THR A 117 -16.75 -14.53 -11.07
CA THR A 117 -17.00 -15.80 -11.78
C THR A 117 -15.85 -16.79 -11.52
N GLN A 118 -16.03 -18.07 -11.86
CA GLN A 118 -14.93 -19.03 -11.77
C GLN A 118 -13.77 -18.67 -12.69
N ASP A 119 -14.03 -18.08 -13.87
CA ASP A 119 -12.97 -17.64 -14.78
C ASP A 119 -12.14 -16.49 -14.18
N ASP A 120 -12.77 -15.60 -13.40
CA ASP A 120 -12.06 -14.53 -12.69
C ASP A 120 -11.16 -15.12 -11.58
N VAL A 121 -11.66 -16.13 -10.86
CA VAL A 121 -10.87 -16.84 -9.84
C VAL A 121 -9.72 -17.61 -10.46
N ASN A 122 -9.93 -18.30 -11.58
CA ASN A 122 -8.88 -19.01 -12.28
C ASN A 122 -7.78 -18.05 -12.74
N ALA A 123 -8.15 -16.89 -13.31
CA ALA A 123 -7.18 -15.86 -13.68
C ALA A 123 -6.36 -15.35 -12.48
N LEU A 124 -6.99 -15.23 -11.30
CA LEU A 124 -6.27 -14.88 -10.07
C LEU A 124 -5.30 -15.98 -9.63
N VAL A 125 -5.70 -17.26 -9.68
CA VAL A 125 -4.83 -18.39 -9.35
C VAL A 125 -3.64 -18.46 -10.31
N ASP A 126 -3.88 -18.33 -11.60
CA ASP A 126 -2.84 -18.35 -12.64
C ASP A 126 -1.84 -17.20 -12.48
N ALA A 127 -2.31 -16.05 -11.98
CA ALA A 127 -1.46 -14.90 -11.63
C ALA A 127 -0.76 -15.04 -10.25
N GLY A 128 -0.80 -16.21 -9.63
CA GLY A 128 -0.17 -16.48 -8.33
C GLY A 128 -0.83 -15.74 -7.17
N ARG A 129 -2.11 -15.39 -7.29
CA ARG A 129 -2.88 -14.70 -6.24
C ARG A 129 -3.62 -15.73 -5.37
N LEU A 130 -4.47 -15.23 -4.45
CA LEU A 130 -5.30 -16.06 -3.56
C LEU A 130 -4.47 -17.01 -2.67
N MET A 131 -3.32 -16.53 -2.17
CA MET A 131 -2.39 -17.33 -1.34
C MET A 131 -3.04 -17.90 -0.07
N ASP A 132 -4.08 -17.25 0.46
CA ASP A 132 -4.86 -17.79 1.58
C ASP A 132 -5.50 -19.16 1.28
N PHE A 133 -5.72 -19.48 0.00
CA PHE A 133 -6.25 -20.75 -0.48
C PHE A 133 -5.18 -21.67 -1.07
N THR A 134 -4.19 -21.09 -1.75
CA THR A 134 -3.23 -21.84 -2.56
C THR A 134 -1.92 -22.14 -1.82
N HIS A 135 -1.68 -21.51 -0.67
CA HIS A 135 -0.44 -21.61 0.09
C HIS A 135 -0.69 -21.80 1.59
N THR A 136 0.33 -22.29 2.29
CA THR A 136 0.42 -22.28 3.75
C THR A 136 1.56 -21.36 4.18
N TRP A 137 1.39 -20.64 5.29
CA TRP A 137 2.44 -19.78 5.83
C TRP A 137 3.06 -20.39 7.08
N SER A 138 4.40 -20.37 7.17
CA SER A 138 5.15 -20.68 8.38
C SER A 138 6.24 -19.63 8.62
N ARG A 139 6.70 -19.49 9.86
CA ARG A 139 7.75 -18.53 10.20
C ARG A 139 9.11 -18.90 9.58
N GLU A 140 9.44 -20.19 9.49
CA GLU A 140 10.71 -20.64 8.91
C GLU A 140 10.67 -20.68 7.37
N GLY A 141 9.55 -21.10 6.79
CA GLY A 141 9.43 -21.32 5.34
C GLY A 141 8.74 -20.19 4.58
N GLY A 142 8.14 -19.22 5.26
CA GLY A 142 7.27 -18.24 4.60
C GLY A 142 6.05 -18.90 3.94
N TRP A 143 5.56 -18.30 2.86
CA TRP A 143 4.48 -18.85 2.04
C TRP A 143 5.00 -20.02 1.19
N GLN A 144 4.36 -21.18 1.34
CA GLN A 144 4.69 -22.41 0.63
C GLN A 144 3.46 -22.94 -0.09
N ALA A 145 3.58 -23.23 -1.39
CA ALA A 145 2.47 -23.72 -2.20
C ALA A 145 1.95 -25.06 -1.67
N ILE A 146 0.63 -25.25 -1.71
CA ILE A 146 0.01 -26.53 -1.36
C ILE A 146 0.21 -27.51 -2.52
N ASP A 147 0.63 -28.74 -2.20
CA ASP A 147 0.77 -29.85 -3.14
C ASP A 147 -0.19 -30.99 -2.75
N PRO A 148 -1.13 -31.40 -3.62
CA PRO A 148 -1.38 -30.90 -4.97
C PRO A 148 -1.98 -29.47 -4.99
N PRO A 149 -1.79 -28.70 -6.10
CA PRO A 149 -2.33 -27.35 -6.22
C PRO A 149 -3.84 -27.29 -5.98
N VAL A 150 -4.27 -26.30 -5.20
CA VAL A 150 -5.67 -26.03 -4.90
C VAL A 150 -6.18 -24.91 -5.81
N VAL A 151 -7.34 -25.12 -6.43
CA VAL A 151 -8.08 -24.06 -7.13
C VAL A 151 -9.36 -23.81 -6.34
N PRO A 152 -9.49 -22.66 -5.64
CA PRO A 152 -10.71 -22.36 -4.91
C PRO A 152 -11.87 -22.10 -5.88
N THR A 153 -13.08 -22.35 -5.39
CA THR A 153 -14.31 -22.01 -6.12
C THR A 153 -14.61 -20.51 -6.03
N ALA A 154 -15.34 -19.99 -7.01
CA ALA A 154 -15.86 -18.62 -6.97
C ALA A 154 -16.66 -18.32 -5.70
N GLU A 155 -17.46 -19.28 -5.23
CA GLU A 155 -18.21 -19.14 -3.98
C GLU A 155 -17.29 -18.95 -2.77
N GLN A 156 -16.25 -19.77 -2.63
CA GLN A 156 -15.26 -19.64 -1.55
C GLN A 156 -14.54 -18.30 -1.57
N VAL A 157 -14.12 -17.83 -2.76
CA VAL A 157 -13.42 -16.54 -2.89
C VAL A 157 -14.37 -15.37 -2.63
N ASN A 158 -15.61 -15.43 -3.13
CA ASN A 158 -16.61 -14.40 -2.89
C ASN A 158 -16.97 -14.31 -1.41
N GLU A 159 -17.11 -15.43 -0.69
CA GLU A 159 -17.32 -15.42 0.76
C GLU A 159 -16.11 -14.86 1.51
N TRP A 160 -14.88 -15.30 1.17
CA TRP A 160 -13.64 -14.78 1.74
C TRP A 160 -13.50 -13.26 1.57
N SER A 161 -13.92 -12.73 0.42
CA SER A 161 -13.85 -11.29 0.12
C SER A 161 -14.66 -10.42 1.09
N LEU A 162 -15.63 -11.00 1.82
CA LEU A 162 -16.46 -10.29 2.79
C LEU A 162 -15.81 -10.17 4.17
N GLY A 163 -14.85 -11.04 4.51
CA GLY A 163 -14.37 -11.21 5.89
C GLY A 163 -13.24 -10.29 6.35
N GLY A 164 -12.42 -9.74 5.43
CA GLY A 164 -11.15 -9.11 5.77
C GLY A 164 -10.59 -8.13 4.72
N PHE A 165 -9.27 -8.18 4.47
CA PHE A 165 -8.57 -7.27 3.54
C PHE A 165 -9.07 -7.34 2.09
N GLY A 166 -9.77 -8.41 1.73
CA GLY A 166 -10.44 -8.56 0.43
C GLY A 166 -9.47 -8.49 -0.74
N HIS A 167 -9.96 -8.03 -1.90
CA HIS A 167 -9.12 -7.87 -3.08
C HIS A 167 -8.37 -6.53 -3.08
N ASP A 168 -7.09 -6.57 -3.46
CA ASP A 168 -6.27 -5.38 -3.70
C ASP A 168 -6.31 -4.92 -5.17
N GLY A 169 -5.62 -3.82 -5.48
CA GLY A 169 -5.56 -3.28 -6.84
C GLY A 169 -4.90 -4.22 -7.86
N ILE A 170 -4.03 -5.12 -7.42
CA ILE A 170 -3.41 -6.14 -8.29
C ILE A 170 -4.48 -7.15 -8.73
N ASN A 171 -5.29 -7.65 -7.78
CA ASN A 171 -6.39 -8.54 -8.09
C ASN A 171 -7.37 -7.88 -9.09
N THR A 172 -7.69 -6.60 -8.88
CA THR A 172 -8.53 -5.82 -9.81
C THR A 172 -7.94 -5.81 -11.22
N GLY A 173 -6.66 -5.48 -11.38
CA GLY A 173 -5.99 -5.43 -12.68
C GLY A 173 -5.96 -6.78 -13.39
N VAL A 174 -5.64 -7.86 -12.66
CA VAL A 174 -5.65 -9.24 -13.20
C VAL A 174 -7.03 -9.61 -13.75
N VAL A 175 -8.08 -9.37 -12.96
CA VAL A 175 -9.45 -9.76 -13.35
C VAL A 175 -9.97 -8.90 -14.51
N ILE A 176 -9.70 -7.59 -14.52
CA ILE A 176 -10.06 -6.70 -15.63
C ILE A 176 -9.37 -7.14 -16.92
N ARG A 177 -8.05 -7.39 -16.88
CA ARG A 177 -7.28 -7.87 -18.03
C ARG A 177 -7.89 -9.15 -18.59
N ALA A 178 -8.08 -10.16 -17.72
CA ALA A 178 -8.61 -11.45 -18.13
C ALA A 178 -10.02 -11.32 -18.71
N ARG A 179 -10.87 -10.46 -18.14
CA ARG A 179 -12.22 -10.20 -18.67
C ARG A 179 -12.19 -9.51 -20.03
N CYS A 180 -11.35 -8.48 -20.20
CA CYS A 180 -11.14 -7.81 -21.47
C CYS A 180 -10.69 -8.80 -22.55
N GLU A 181 -9.72 -9.67 -22.24
CA GLU A 181 -9.23 -10.69 -23.16
C GLU A 181 -10.34 -11.67 -23.59
N ARG A 182 -11.10 -12.22 -22.62
CA ARG A 182 -12.20 -13.15 -22.91
C ARG A 182 -13.31 -12.51 -23.76
N GLU A 183 -13.55 -11.22 -23.58
CA GLU A 183 -14.57 -10.46 -24.32
C GLU A 183 -14.05 -9.84 -25.62
N GLY A 184 -12.75 -9.96 -25.93
CA GLY A 184 -12.14 -9.42 -27.14
C GLY A 184 -11.94 -7.90 -27.15
N PHE A 185 -11.78 -7.28 -25.97
CA PHE A 185 -11.49 -5.86 -25.82
C PHE A 185 -10.03 -5.63 -25.42
N ASN A 186 -9.46 -4.51 -25.86
CA ASN A 186 -8.16 -4.05 -25.37
C ASN A 186 -8.31 -3.54 -23.93
N GLU A 187 -7.40 -3.94 -23.04
CA GLU A 187 -7.36 -3.44 -21.66
C GLU A 187 -6.88 -1.99 -21.59
N VAL A 188 -5.87 -1.64 -22.40
CA VAL A 188 -5.19 -0.35 -22.33
C VAL A 188 -5.73 0.67 -23.32
N CYS A 189 -5.64 1.94 -22.95
CA CYS A 189 -5.95 3.09 -23.79
C CYS A 189 -5.06 3.07 -25.04
N PRO A 190 -5.61 3.15 -26.26
CA PRO A 190 -4.80 3.10 -27.48
C PRO A 190 -3.89 4.32 -27.65
N THR A 191 -4.24 5.46 -27.05
CA THR A 191 -3.50 6.73 -27.19
C THR A 191 -2.24 6.75 -26.34
N CYS A 192 -2.37 6.43 -25.05
CA CYS A 192 -1.24 6.43 -24.11
C CYS A 192 -0.66 5.03 -23.82
N GLN A 193 -1.24 3.98 -24.37
CA GLN A 193 -0.80 2.59 -24.22
C GLN A 193 -0.69 2.11 -22.77
N GLY A 194 -1.58 2.58 -21.89
CA GLY A 194 -1.62 2.17 -20.48
C GLY A 194 -0.91 3.13 -19.53
N HIS A 195 -0.19 4.14 -20.04
CA HIS A 195 0.62 5.02 -19.20
C HIS A 195 -0.15 6.16 -18.53
N SER A 196 -1.40 6.43 -18.96
CA SER A 196 -2.23 7.56 -18.52
C SER A 196 -1.71 8.97 -18.89
N THR A 197 -0.49 9.04 -19.42
CA THR A 197 0.21 10.25 -19.83
C THR A 197 0.87 10.05 -21.20
N LEU A 198 1.35 11.13 -21.80
CA LEU A 198 2.00 11.18 -23.11
C LEU A 198 3.36 11.88 -23.01
N GLU A 199 4.36 11.29 -23.64
CA GLU A 199 5.66 11.93 -23.80
C GLU A 199 5.53 13.25 -24.57
N LYS A 200 6.16 14.30 -24.05
CA LYS A 200 6.34 15.61 -24.70
C LYS A 200 7.36 15.54 -25.83
N TYR A 201 8.30 14.59 -25.76
CA TYR A 201 9.31 14.33 -26.78
C TYR A 201 9.68 12.84 -26.80
N PRO A 202 10.03 12.27 -27.97
CA PRO A 202 10.38 10.86 -28.08
C PRO A 202 11.52 10.46 -27.14
N GLY A 203 11.31 9.41 -26.33
CA GLY A 203 12.33 8.87 -25.44
C GLY A 203 12.38 9.52 -24.06
N GLN A 204 11.48 10.45 -23.76
CA GLN A 204 11.36 11.08 -22.45
C GLN A 204 11.29 10.06 -21.30
N ARG A 205 10.49 8.99 -21.45
CA ARG A 205 10.36 7.94 -20.43
C ARG A 205 11.65 7.19 -20.20
N ALA A 206 12.36 6.85 -21.29
CA ALA A 206 13.63 6.15 -21.19
C ALA A 206 14.68 7.03 -20.49
N GLU A 207 14.70 8.34 -20.78
CA GLU A 207 15.56 9.27 -20.06
C GLU A 207 15.16 9.49 -18.60
N ALA A 208 13.86 9.44 -18.29
CA ALA A 208 13.34 9.54 -16.93
C ALA A 208 13.65 8.27 -16.10
N GLU A 209 13.49 7.09 -16.70
CA GLU A 209 13.83 5.79 -16.09
C GLU A 209 15.34 5.64 -15.87
N ALA A 210 16.16 6.22 -16.76
CA ALA A 210 17.61 6.26 -16.60
C ALA A 210 18.11 7.39 -15.68
N TRP A 211 17.23 8.27 -15.20
CA TRP A 211 17.63 9.34 -14.27
C TRP A 211 17.97 8.74 -12.91
N GLU A 212 19.17 9.07 -12.42
CA GLU A 212 19.63 8.66 -11.10
C GLU A 212 19.60 9.85 -10.14
N ALA A 213 18.98 9.62 -8.99
CA ALA A 213 19.01 10.56 -7.89
C ALA A 213 20.46 10.80 -7.42
N THR A 214 20.75 12.04 -7.07
CA THR A 214 22.06 12.44 -6.52
C THR A 214 21.92 12.79 -5.05
N GLY A 215 22.76 12.17 -4.22
CA GLY A 215 22.83 12.49 -2.80
C GLY A 215 23.31 13.93 -2.54
N PRO A 216 23.10 14.46 -1.32
CA PRO A 216 23.81 15.66 -0.90
C PRO A 216 25.33 15.43 -1.00
N PRO A 217 26.13 16.50 -1.14
CA PRO A 217 27.58 16.37 -1.18
C PRO A 217 28.10 15.66 0.07
N GLU A 218 29.10 14.81 -0.09
CA GLU A 218 29.75 14.15 1.04
C GLU A 218 30.68 15.14 1.77
N GLY A 219 30.76 15.02 3.09
CA GLY A 219 31.65 15.84 3.91
C GLY A 219 31.83 15.30 5.33
N GLU A 220 32.50 16.07 6.19
CA GLU A 220 32.89 15.58 7.51
C GLU A 220 31.79 15.69 8.57
N GLY A 221 30.78 16.54 8.36
CA GLY A 221 29.68 16.77 9.28
C GLY A 221 28.71 15.60 9.37
N TRP A 222 27.94 15.56 10.45
CA TRP A 222 26.97 14.52 10.78
C TRP A 222 25.57 15.14 10.79
N GLN A 223 24.63 14.54 10.06
CA GLN A 223 23.28 15.04 9.97
C GLN A 223 22.26 13.91 9.95
N LEU A 224 21.15 14.11 10.65
CA LEU A 224 20.02 13.19 10.63
C LEU A 224 19.09 13.53 9.45
N TRP A 225 18.75 12.51 8.69
CA TRP A 225 17.85 12.60 7.54
C TRP A 225 16.66 11.68 7.73
N GLU A 226 15.53 12.08 7.14
CA GLU A 226 14.42 11.17 6.90
C GLU A 226 14.46 10.66 5.47
N THR A 227 13.96 9.45 5.26
CA THR A 227 13.79 8.82 3.93
C THR A 227 12.31 8.58 3.60
N VAL A 228 11.42 9.16 4.40
CA VAL A 228 10.00 9.32 4.05
C VAL A 228 9.89 10.59 3.21
N THR A 229 9.01 10.60 2.20
CA THR A 229 8.81 11.75 1.28
C THR A 229 10.10 12.25 0.62
N GLU A 230 10.75 11.36 -0.13
CA GLU A 230 11.84 11.68 -1.07
C GLU A 230 13.16 12.17 -0.46
N GLY A 231 13.24 12.41 0.86
CA GLY A 231 14.51 12.57 1.59
C GLY A 231 14.85 14.01 1.98
N SER A 232 14.87 14.31 3.29
CA SER A 232 15.15 15.65 3.81
C SER A 232 16.03 15.64 5.07
N PRO A 233 16.83 16.70 5.34
CA PRO A 233 17.53 16.85 6.60
C PRO A 233 16.55 17.25 7.70
N ILE A 234 16.58 16.55 8.83
CA ILE A 234 15.72 16.83 10.00
C ILE A 234 16.52 17.35 11.20
N SER A 235 17.84 17.48 11.06
CA SER A 235 18.72 18.10 12.04
C SER A 235 19.67 19.12 11.40
N PRO A 236 20.22 20.06 12.19
CA PRO A 236 21.44 20.78 11.81
C PRO A 236 22.60 19.83 11.53
N VAL A 237 23.67 20.36 10.94
CA VAL A 237 24.94 19.63 10.76
C VAL A 237 25.78 19.73 12.04
N PHE A 238 26.29 18.60 12.50
CA PHE A 238 27.14 18.49 13.69
C PHE A 238 28.57 18.11 13.31
N ALA A 239 29.56 18.62 14.06
CA ALA A 239 30.97 18.30 13.80
C ALA A 239 31.37 16.86 14.21
N SER A 240 30.54 16.19 15.02
CA SER A 240 30.81 14.82 15.48
C SER A 240 29.53 14.01 15.66
N ALA A 241 29.68 12.69 15.63
CA ALA A 241 28.63 11.74 15.97
C ALA A 241 28.11 11.95 17.41
N ASP A 242 28.99 12.25 18.36
CA ASP A 242 28.60 12.54 19.75
C ASP A 242 27.69 13.77 19.85
N ALA A 243 28.00 14.85 19.11
CA ALA A 243 27.16 16.05 19.13
C ALA A 243 25.78 15.80 18.50
N LEU A 244 25.72 14.97 17.46
CA LEU A 244 24.44 14.50 16.92
C LEU A 244 23.69 13.62 17.93
N ALA A 245 24.39 12.74 18.65
CA ALA A 245 23.80 11.88 19.68
C ALA A 245 23.20 12.71 20.83
N ASP A 246 23.93 13.71 21.31
CA ASP A 246 23.49 14.63 22.36
C ASP A 246 22.22 15.36 21.93
N TRP A 247 22.19 15.86 20.69
CA TRP A 247 20.99 16.47 20.11
C TRP A 247 19.84 15.46 19.93
N MET A 248 20.13 14.20 19.61
CA MET A 248 19.13 13.12 19.53
C MET A 248 18.51 12.77 20.88
N SER A 249 19.21 13.05 21.96
CA SER A 249 18.83 12.68 23.31
C SER A 249 18.31 13.81 24.18
N ASP A 250 18.17 14.99 23.61
CA ASP A 250 17.60 16.15 24.28
C ASP A 250 16.07 16.01 24.45
N PRO A 251 15.54 15.89 25.68
CA PRO A 251 14.10 15.79 25.94
C PRO A 251 13.31 17.03 25.51
N GLU A 252 13.95 18.20 25.36
CA GLU A 252 13.29 19.43 24.89
C GLU A 252 12.77 19.29 23.45
N ARG A 253 13.21 18.26 22.71
CA ARG A 253 12.73 17.94 21.36
C ARG A 253 11.34 17.28 21.31
N GLY A 254 10.70 17.08 22.46
CA GLY A 254 9.39 16.44 22.54
C GLY A 254 9.43 14.98 22.10
N ASP A 255 8.35 14.43 21.56
CA ASP A 255 8.13 12.98 21.39
C ASP A 255 9.10 12.25 20.43
N GLN A 256 10.13 12.93 19.92
CA GLN A 256 11.12 12.38 18.98
C GLN A 256 12.51 12.14 19.57
N TRP A 257 12.74 12.51 20.83
CA TRP A 257 14.02 12.23 21.52
C TRP A 257 14.15 10.73 21.84
N VAL A 258 15.38 10.24 21.94
CA VAL A 258 15.69 8.86 22.37
C VAL A 258 16.83 8.86 23.39
N PRO A 259 16.93 7.87 24.30
CA PRO A 259 18.04 7.78 25.24
C PRO A 259 19.42 7.82 24.56
N ALA A 260 20.44 8.38 25.22
CA ALA A 260 21.80 8.56 24.66
C ALA A 260 22.42 7.27 24.12
N GLU A 261 22.22 6.15 24.80
CA GLU A 261 22.70 4.85 24.32
C GLU A 261 22.01 4.43 23.02
N THR A 262 20.68 4.63 22.93
CA THR A 262 19.90 4.37 21.72
C THR A 262 20.32 5.27 20.57
N ALA A 263 20.56 6.56 20.82
CA ALA A 263 21.05 7.51 19.82
C ALA A 263 22.39 7.06 19.24
N ARG A 264 23.36 6.70 20.09
CA ARG A 264 24.68 6.20 19.68
C ARG A 264 24.58 4.94 18.84
N LYS A 265 23.82 3.93 19.32
CA LYS A 265 23.58 2.68 18.57
C LYS A 265 22.99 2.94 17.18
N PHE A 266 22.01 3.85 17.09
CA PHE A 266 21.43 4.23 15.80
C PHE A 266 22.42 4.95 14.88
N ILE A 267 23.23 5.88 15.41
CA ILE A 267 24.25 6.58 14.62
C ILE A 267 25.29 5.60 14.06
N ASP A 268 25.68 4.59 14.85
CA ASP A 268 26.59 3.52 14.42
C ASP A 268 25.97 2.62 13.35
N GLU A 269 24.68 2.28 13.46
CA GLU A 269 23.93 1.50 12.46
C GLU A 269 23.64 2.30 11.18
N GLY A 270 23.59 3.63 11.28
CA GLY A 270 23.42 4.56 10.16
C GLY A 270 22.00 4.62 9.57
N TRP A 271 21.13 3.65 9.88
CA TRP A 271 19.75 3.61 9.39
C TRP A 271 18.79 2.88 10.33
N ALA A 272 17.53 3.32 10.37
CA ALA A 272 16.44 2.65 11.07
C ALA A 272 15.10 2.83 10.33
N PRO A 273 14.18 1.84 10.35
CA PRO A 273 12.88 1.98 9.71
C PRO A 273 12.00 3.03 10.42
N THR A 274 10.89 3.42 9.79
CA THR A 274 9.95 4.39 10.40
C THR A 274 9.37 3.87 11.72
N GLY A 275 9.04 2.58 11.79
CA GLY A 275 8.49 1.95 12.98
C GLY A 275 8.58 0.44 12.94
N ILE A 276 8.50 -0.17 14.12
CA ILE A 276 8.50 -1.62 14.30
C ILE A 276 7.33 -1.98 15.22
N GLY A 277 6.46 -2.86 14.72
CA GLY A 277 5.39 -3.49 15.50
C GLY A 277 5.82 -4.87 15.98
N SER A 278 5.64 -5.16 17.28
CA SER A 278 5.81 -6.50 17.83
C SER A 278 4.70 -6.86 18.82
N PRO A 279 4.31 -8.13 18.95
CA PRO A 279 3.34 -8.55 19.96
C PRO A 279 3.75 -8.21 21.40
N ALA A 280 5.05 -8.20 21.70
CA ALA A 280 5.57 -7.99 23.04
C ALA A 280 5.68 -6.50 23.45
N ARG A 281 5.92 -5.60 22.48
CA ARG A 281 6.23 -4.18 22.75
C ARG A 281 5.31 -3.19 22.05
N GLY A 282 4.28 -3.68 21.34
CA GLY A 282 3.41 -2.82 20.55
C GLY A 282 4.15 -2.21 19.36
N TYR A 283 3.71 -1.02 18.95
CA TYR A 283 4.31 -0.26 17.85
C TYR A 283 5.21 0.85 18.42
N VAL A 284 6.47 0.90 17.98
CA VAL A 284 7.44 1.93 18.35
C VAL A 284 8.15 2.51 17.13
N SER A 285 8.90 3.60 17.31
CA SER A 285 9.77 4.11 16.24
C SER A 285 10.92 3.14 15.95
N GLY A 286 11.42 3.10 14.71
CA GLY A 286 12.54 2.20 14.39
C GLY A 286 13.84 2.60 15.06
N VAL A 287 14.08 3.91 15.30
CA VAL A 287 15.25 4.38 16.07
C VAL A 287 15.20 3.86 17.50
N GLU A 288 14.03 3.89 18.14
CA GLU A 288 13.85 3.31 19.48
C GLU A 288 14.09 1.79 19.45
N ALA A 289 13.61 1.11 18.42
CA ALA A 289 13.79 -0.32 18.27
C ALA A 289 15.25 -0.75 18.04
N VAL A 290 16.09 0.10 17.46
CA VAL A 290 17.54 -0.17 17.38
C VAL A 290 18.16 -0.31 18.78
N GLY A 291 17.69 0.49 19.74
CA GLY A 291 18.13 0.40 21.13
C GLY A 291 17.81 -0.94 21.81
N TRP A 292 16.92 -1.76 21.23
CA TRP A 292 16.50 -3.04 21.78
C TRP A 292 17.41 -4.21 21.46
N ARG A 293 18.33 -4.06 20.51
CA ARG A 293 19.30 -5.10 20.18
C ARG A 293 20.28 -5.23 21.33
N GLU A 294 20.31 -6.40 21.98
CA GLU A 294 21.37 -6.74 22.92
C GLU A 294 22.68 -6.90 22.13
N SER A 295 23.76 -6.33 22.69
CA SER A 295 25.14 -6.42 22.18
C SER A 295 25.71 -7.83 22.27
#